data_AF-A0A7C4DIU1-F1
#
_entry.id   AF-A0A7C4DIU1-F1
#
_cell.length_a   1.000
_cell.length_b   1.000
_cell.length_c   1.000
_cell.angle_alpha   90.00
_cell.angle_beta   90.00
_cell.angle_gamma   90.00
#
_symmetry.space_group_name_H-M   'P 1'
#
loop_
_entity.id
_entity.type
_entity.pdbx_description
1 polymer ?
#
loop_
_entity_poly.entity_id
_entity_poly.type
_entity_poly.pdbx_seq_one_letter_code
_entity_poly.pdbx_strand_id
1 'polypeptide(L)'
;MPIIHNAPWIQLREEVKPRDLVGIIDFCAGEVRMKFDASFIPNTFGIKSEPISVVMDLTTGVSKGDFREVEGRPLDGPCSLRPAGVAKVPKTGGWFINALLSLPTDAVTEMDARFEFLEGRFECPARTQSVD
;
A
#
# COMPACT_ATOMS: atom_id res chain seq x y z
N MET A 1 4.71 5.12 7.03
CA MET A 1 5.81 4.21 7.44
C MET A 1 5.22 3.20 8.43
N PRO A 2 5.09 1.91 8.12
CA PRO A 2 4.60 0.95 9.09
C PRO A 2 5.72 0.65 10.11
N ILE A 3 5.42 0.84 11.40
CA ILE A 3 6.32 0.54 12.51
C ILE A 3 6.01 -0.89 12.98
N ILE A 4 6.92 -1.84 12.73
CA ILE A 4 6.79 -3.23 13.17
C ILE A 4 7.15 -3.31 14.67
N HIS A 5 6.16 -3.64 15.49
CA HIS A 5 6.18 -3.50 16.96
C HIS A 5 6.97 -4.57 17.75
N ASN A 6 7.65 -5.53 17.11
CA ASN A 6 8.07 -6.76 17.81
C ASN A 6 9.55 -6.82 18.25
N ALA A 7 10.37 -5.83 17.94
CA ALA A 7 11.75 -5.75 18.42
C ALA A 7 12.22 -4.28 18.53
N PRO A 8 11.85 -3.56 19.61
CA PRO A 8 12.15 -2.13 19.76
C PRO A 8 13.65 -1.80 19.81
N TRP A 9 14.52 -2.81 19.95
CA TRP A 9 15.98 -2.71 19.95
C TRP A 9 16.62 -2.95 18.57
N ILE A 10 15.86 -3.34 17.54
CA ILE A 10 16.34 -3.52 16.17
C ILE A 10 15.92 -2.33 15.32
N GLN A 11 16.88 -1.58 14.79
CA GLN A 11 16.60 -0.63 13.72
C GLN A 11 16.39 -1.40 12.41
N LEU A 12 15.14 -1.65 12.05
CA LEU A 12 14.79 -2.23 10.78
C LEU A 12 14.86 -1.13 9.71
N ARG A 13 15.84 -1.23 8.81
CA ARG A 13 15.87 -0.42 7.59
C ARG A 13 15.39 -1.31 6.47
N GLU A 14 14.32 -0.92 5.80
CA GLU A 14 13.79 -1.65 4.66
C GLU A 14 14.14 -0.88 3.39
N GLU A 15 14.74 -1.57 2.43
CA GLU A 15 14.83 -1.06 1.06
C GLU A 15 13.59 -1.56 0.32
N VAL A 16 12.71 -0.62 -0.05
CA VAL A 16 11.53 -0.92 -0.88
C VAL A 16 11.92 -0.70 -2.33
N LYS A 17 11.80 -1.75 -3.15
CA LYS A 17 12.00 -1.69 -4.60
C LYS A 17 10.66 -1.89 -5.29
N PRO A 18 9.97 -0.82 -5.70
CA PRO A 18 8.81 -0.95 -6.58
C PRO A 18 9.25 -1.63 -7.87
N ARG A 19 8.50 -2.64 -8.30
CA ARG A 19 8.67 -3.28 -9.60
C ARG A 19 7.66 -2.72 -10.59
N ASP A 20 6.40 -2.73 -10.19
CA ASP A 20 5.31 -2.33 -11.06
C ASP A 20 4.14 -1.71 -10.29
N LEU A 21 3.47 -0.77 -10.93
CA LEU A 21 2.22 -0.17 -10.46
C LEU A 21 1.31 0.03 -11.66
N VAL A 22 0.37 -0.88 -11.86
CA VAL A 22 -0.51 -0.90 -13.04
C VAL A 22 -1.94 -0.98 -12.60
N GLY A 23 -2.80 -0.21 -13.23
CA GLY A 23 -4.20 -0.21 -12.86
C GLY A 23 -5.09 0.66 -13.72
N ILE A 24 -6.29 0.84 -13.20
CA ILE A 24 -7.34 1.66 -13.80
C ILE A 24 -7.79 2.71 -12.79
N ILE A 25 -8.17 3.86 -13.34
CA ILE A 25 -8.79 4.96 -12.62
C ILE A 25 -10.13 5.20 -13.30
N ASP A 26 -11.22 5.11 -12.53
CA ASP A 26 -12.54 5.54 -12.94
C ASP A 26 -12.79 6.95 -12.39
N PHE A 27 -12.71 7.95 -13.26
CA PHE A 27 -12.92 9.35 -12.89
C PHE A 27 -14.37 9.68 -12.55
N CYS A 28 -15.33 8.90 -13.04
CA CYS A 28 -16.76 9.12 -12.77
C CYS A 28 -17.14 8.60 -11.39
N ALA A 29 -16.70 7.38 -11.06
CA ALA A 29 -16.95 6.78 -9.75
C ALA A 29 -15.97 7.26 -8.66
N GLY A 30 -14.85 7.87 -9.07
CA GLY A 30 -13.72 8.18 -8.21
C GLY A 30 -13.00 6.92 -7.70
N GLU A 31 -13.21 5.79 -8.37
CA GLU A 31 -12.60 4.51 -8.02
C GLU A 31 -11.20 4.38 -8.61
N VAL A 32 -10.27 3.88 -7.81
CA VAL A 32 -8.96 3.43 -8.31
C VAL A 32 -8.76 1.97 -7.94
N ARG A 33 -8.18 1.21 -8.87
CA ARG A 33 -7.75 -0.17 -8.66
C ARG A 33 -6.40 -0.35 -9.33
N MET A 34 -5.36 -0.55 -8.53
CA MET A 34 -3.99 -0.71 -9.00
C MET A 34 -3.36 -1.96 -8.38
N LYS A 35 -2.63 -2.72 -9.17
CA LYS A 35 -1.72 -3.75 -8.69
C LYS A 35 -0.38 -3.11 -8.40
N PHE A 36 0.05 -3.23 -7.16
CA PHE A 36 1.37 -2.81 -6.71
C PHE A 36 2.23 -4.04 -6.45
N ASP A 37 3.32 -4.19 -7.20
CA ASP A 37 4.34 -5.21 -6.98
C ASP A 37 5.62 -4.51 -6.47
N ALA A 38 6.07 -4.90 -5.28
CA ALA A 38 7.31 -4.42 -4.72
C ALA A 38 8.09 -5.54 -4.02
N SER A 39 9.40 -5.34 -3.91
CA SER A 39 10.26 -6.14 -3.04
C SER A 39 10.69 -5.35 -1.82
N PHE A 40 10.59 -5.97 -0.67
CA PHE A 40 11.11 -5.45 0.59
C PHE A 40 12.37 -6.22 0.93
N ILE A 41 13.48 -5.51 1.12
CA ILE A 41 14.74 -6.11 1.54
C ILE A 41 14.98 -5.69 3.00
N PRO A 42 14.76 -6.59 3.97
CA PRO A 42 15.08 -6.33 5.35
C PRO A 42 16.59 -6.13 5.49
N ASN A 43 17.00 -5.02 6.09
CA ASN A 43 18.37 -4.78 6.52
C ASN A 43 18.39 -4.66 8.05
N THR A 44 19.05 -5.62 8.68
CA THR A 44 19.28 -5.67 10.12
C THR A 44 20.78 -5.72 10.38
N PHE A 45 21.29 -4.79 11.20
CA PHE A 45 22.72 -4.74 11.56
C PHE A 45 23.69 -4.69 10.36
N GLY A 46 23.26 -4.15 9.21
CA GLY A 46 24.06 -4.09 7.99
C GLY A 46 24.02 -5.35 7.11
N ILE A 47 23.32 -6.40 7.54
CA ILE A 47 23.13 -7.63 6.78
C ILE A 47 21.81 -7.54 6.01
N LYS A 48 21.91 -7.63 4.67
CA LYS A 48 20.75 -7.70 3.78
C LYS A 48 20.22 -9.14 3.75
N SER A 49 18.93 -9.29 3.95
CA SER A 49 18.23 -10.58 3.83
C SER A 49 17.73 -10.81 2.41
N GLU A 50 17.20 -12.01 2.14
CA GLU A 50 16.55 -12.31 0.87
C GLU A 50 15.34 -11.36 0.64
N PRO A 51 15.14 -10.83 -0.58
CA PRO A 51 14.02 -9.96 -0.87
C PRO A 51 12.67 -10.65 -0.70
N ILE A 52 11.76 -10.02 0.02
CA ILE A 52 10.37 -10.48 0.19
C ILE A 52 9.52 -9.76 -0.84
N SER A 53 8.91 -10.52 -1.76
CA SER A 53 7.98 -9.96 -2.74
C SER A 53 6.61 -9.77 -2.11
N VAL A 54 6.06 -8.57 -2.28
CA VAL A 54 4.73 -8.20 -1.83
C VAL A 54 3.97 -7.69 -3.03
N VAL A 55 2.91 -8.42 -3.38
CA VAL A 55 1.95 -8.02 -4.41
C VAL A 55 0.66 -7.67 -3.71
N MET A 56 0.13 -6.48 -3.97
CA MET A 56 -1.11 -6.00 -3.36
C MET A 56 -1.98 -5.27 -4.35
N ASP A 57 -3.29 -5.39 -4.14
CA ASP A 57 -4.28 -4.56 -4.82
C ASP A 57 -4.53 -3.31 -3.97
N LEU A 58 -4.14 -2.16 -4.51
CA LEU A 58 -4.45 -0.83 -3.99
C LEU A 58 -5.80 -0.38 -4.53
N THR A 59 -6.71 -0.02 -3.64
CA THR A 59 -8.05 0.44 -4.02
C THR A 59 -8.53 1.61 -3.16
N THR A 60 -9.40 2.44 -3.72
CA THR A 60 -10.13 3.46 -2.96
C THR A 60 -11.35 2.91 -2.22
N GLY A 61 -11.68 1.63 -2.39
CA GLY A 61 -12.68 0.92 -1.60
C GLY A 61 -12.05 0.14 -0.44
N VAL A 62 -12.74 -0.91 0.01
CA VAL A 62 -12.28 -1.78 1.11
C VAL A 62 -11.31 -2.85 0.60
N SER A 63 -10.16 -2.97 1.28
CA SER A 63 -9.17 -4.03 1.08
C SER A 63 -9.04 -4.88 2.35
N LYS A 64 -9.01 -6.20 2.21
CA LYS A 64 -9.02 -7.16 3.34
C LYS A 64 -7.89 -8.18 3.24
N GLY A 65 -7.17 -8.38 4.34
CA GLY A 65 -6.22 -9.47 4.55
C GLY A 65 -6.78 -10.55 5.48
N ASP A 66 -5.89 -11.29 6.13
CA ASP A 66 -6.27 -12.34 7.09
C ASP A 66 -6.55 -11.78 8.50
N PHE A 67 -5.97 -10.64 8.84
CA PHE A 67 -5.99 -10.01 10.17
C PHE A 67 -6.39 -8.53 10.15
N ARG A 68 -6.31 -7.87 8.99
CA ARG A 68 -6.50 -6.43 8.83
C ARG A 68 -7.42 -6.11 7.67
N GLU A 69 -8.15 -5.02 7.84
CA GLU A 69 -9.03 -4.44 6.84
C GLU A 69 -8.78 -2.93 6.83
N VAL A 70 -8.69 -2.36 5.63
CA VAL A 70 -8.48 -0.94 5.44
C VAL A 70 -9.37 -0.45 4.31
N GLU A 71 -9.90 0.76 4.46
CA GLU A 71 -10.72 1.41 3.45
C GLU A 71 -9.96 2.61 2.86
N GLY A 72 -9.89 2.65 1.53
CA GLY A 72 -9.35 3.78 0.82
C GLY A 72 -10.30 4.97 0.80
N ARG A 73 -9.84 6.09 0.25
CA ARG A 73 -10.67 7.26 -0.01
C ARG A 73 -10.78 7.47 -1.52
N PRO A 74 -12.00 7.52 -2.08
CA PRO A 74 -12.24 7.84 -3.49
C PRO A 74 -11.57 9.14 -3.94
N LEU A 75 -11.36 9.24 -5.25
CA LEU A 75 -10.94 10.48 -5.89
C LEU A 75 -11.98 11.57 -5.64
N ASP A 76 -11.53 12.73 -5.22
CA ASP A 76 -12.37 13.90 -4.99
C ASP A 76 -11.97 15.12 -5.85
N GLY A 77 -12.75 16.20 -5.74
CA GLY A 77 -12.60 17.43 -6.55
C GLY A 77 -11.19 18.02 -6.68
N PRO A 78 -10.31 18.03 -5.65
CA PRO A 78 -8.92 18.45 -5.79
C PRO A 78 -7.99 17.39 -6.44
N CYS A 79 -8.54 16.35 -7.07
CA CYS A 79 -7.83 15.19 -7.59
C CYS A 79 -7.05 14.43 -6.52
N SER A 80 -7.52 14.50 -5.27
CA SER A 80 -6.90 13.81 -4.15
C SER A 80 -7.60 12.49 -3.91
N LEU A 81 -6.83 11.48 -3.52
CA LEU A 81 -7.35 10.16 -3.21
C LEU A 81 -6.43 9.50 -2.18
N ARG A 82 -6.92 8.41 -1.59
CA ARG A 82 -6.09 7.57 -0.73
C ARG A 82 -6.34 6.11 -1.06
N PRO A 83 -5.66 5.54 -2.07
CA PRO A 83 -5.65 4.11 -2.25
C PRO A 83 -5.10 3.42 -1.00
N ALA A 84 -5.77 2.36 -0.59
CA ALA A 84 -5.36 1.50 0.49
C ALA A 84 -5.34 0.04 0.04
N GLY A 85 -4.46 -0.76 0.64
CA GLY A 85 -4.28 -2.15 0.27
C GLY A 85 -3.78 -2.99 1.44
N VAL A 86 -4.27 -4.23 1.50
CA VAL A 86 -3.77 -5.25 2.41
C VAL A 86 -3.18 -6.39 1.59
N ALA A 87 -1.91 -6.71 1.85
CA ALA A 87 -1.23 -7.85 1.25
C ALA A 87 -1.02 -8.94 2.30
N LYS A 88 -1.37 -10.17 1.93
CA LYS A 88 -1.10 -11.34 2.77
C LYS A 88 0.34 -11.77 2.59
N VAL A 89 1.12 -11.74 3.66
CA VAL A 89 2.54 -12.12 3.62
C VAL A 89 2.70 -13.49 4.32
N PRO A 90 2.95 -14.58 3.57
CA PRO A 90 3.12 -15.90 4.16
C PRO A 90 4.45 -15.99 4.91
N LYS A 91 4.60 -17.05 5.73
CA LYS A 91 5.90 -17.39 6.32
C LYS A 91 6.94 -17.64 5.23
N THR A 92 8.14 -17.16 5.46
CA THR A 92 9.34 -17.46 4.67
C THR A 92 10.08 -18.67 5.28
N GLY A 93 11.10 -19.17 4.61
CA GLY A 93 11.91 -20.28 5.12
C GLY A 93 12.77 -19.94 6.35
N GLY A 94 13.02 -18.66 6.63
CA GLY A 94 13.87 -18.21 7.72
C GLY A 94 13.11 -17.96 9.02
N TRP A 95 13.40 -18.71 10.09
CA TRP A 95 12.75 -18.54 11.40
C TRP A 95 12.95 -17.12 11.98
N PHE A 96 14.12 -16.52 11.77
CA PHE A 96 14.44 -15.16 12.22
C PHE A 96 13.60 -14.10 11.52
N ILE A 97 13.48 -14.17 10.19
CA ILE A 97 12.65 -13.24 9.39
C ILE A 97 11.18 -13.38 9.74
N ASN A 98 10.72 -14.62 9.93
CA ASN A 98 9.36 -14.88 10.38
C ASN A 98 9.09 -14.25 11.76
N ALA A 99 10.02 -14.34 12.70
CA ALA A 99 9.87 -13.73 14.02
C ALA A 99 9.94 -12.18 13.96
N LEU A 100 10.89 -11.66 13.19
CA LEU A 100 11.14 -10.21 13.05
C LEU A 100 9.95 -9.48 12.39
N LEU A 101 9.38 -10.08 11.34
CA LEU A 101 8.23 -9.53 10.61
C LEU A 101 6.89 -10.07 11.12
N SER A 102 6.89 -10.87 12.18
CA SER A 102 5.70 -11.54 12.74
C SER A 102 4.88 -12.32 11.72
N LEU A 103 5.54 -13.08 10.83
CA LEU A 103 4.89 -13.85 9.76
C LEU A 103 4.18 -15.12 10.27
N PRO A 104 3.01 -15.50 9.70
CA PRO A 104 2.30 -14.80 8.62
C PRO A 104 1.63 -13.53 9.15
N THR A 105 1.57 -12.50 8.32
CA THR A 105 0.96 -11.22 8.70
C THR A 105 0.37 -10.52 7.49
N ASP A 106 -0.36 -9.44 7.78
CA ASP A 106 -0.88 -8.52 6.78
C ASP A 106 0.00 -7.27 6.67
N ALA A 107 0.56 -7.05 5.49
CA ALA A 107 1.18 -5.79 5.11
C ALA A 107 0.09 -4.80 4.69
N VAL A 108 -0.06 -3.71 5.43
CA VAL A 108 -1.04 -2.66 5.12
C VAL A 108 -0.33 -1.47 4.52
N THR A 109 -0.90 -0.92 3.46
CA THR A 109 -0.48 0.33 2.85
C THR A 109 -1.66 1.26 2.74
N GLU A 110 -1.46 2.51 3.14
CA GLU A 110 -2.32 3.65 2.85
C GLU A 110 -1.44 4.73 2.24
N MET A 111 -1.80 5.21 1.06
CA MET A 111 -0.99 6.18 0.33
C MET A 111 -1.84 7.37 -0.04
N ASP A 112 -1.57 8.52 0.58
CA ASP A 112 -2.12 9.78 0.10
C ASP A 112 -1.49 10.09 -1.26
N ALA A 113 -2.33 10.24 -2.26
CA ALA A 113 -1.92 10.51 -3.63
C ALA A 113 -2.70 11.70 -4.18
N ARG A 114 -2.09 12.34 -5.16
CA ARG A 114 -2.72 13.38 -5.97
C ARG A 114 -2.40 13.11 -7.42
N PHE A 115 -3.42 13.09 -8.26
CA PHE A 115 -3.22 13.07 -9.70
C PHE A 115 -3.14 14.48 -10.24
N GLU A 116 -2.12 14.73 -11.05
CA GLU A 116 -1.95 15.98 -11.79
C GLU A 116 -2.03 15.66 -13.27
N PHE A 117 -3.07 16.17 -13.92
CA PHE A 117 -3.26 16.02 -15.36
C PHE A 117 -2.76 17.29 -16.04
N LEU A 118 -1.95 17.13 -17.09
CA LEU A 118 -1.57 18.26 -17.95
C LEU A 118 -2.85 18.86 -18.54
N GLU A 119 -2.97 20.19 -18.46
CA GLU A 119 -4.21 20.94 -18.68
C GLU A 119 -4.98 20.53 -19.95
N GLY A 120 -6.31 20.46 -19.81
CA GLY A 120 -7.25 20.38 -20.95
C GLY A 120 -7.71 18.99 -21.38
N ARG A 121 -7.41 17.91 -20.62
CA ARG A 121 -7.85 16.55 -21.00
C ARG A 121 -8.76 15.83 -20.00
N PHE A 122 -8.68 16.13 -18.71
CA PHE A 122 -9.48 15.47 -17.68
C PHE A 122 -9.77 16.43 -16.52
N GLU A 123 -11.04 16.51 -16.13
CA GLU A 123 -11.49 17.22 -14.92
C GLU A 123 -11.79 16.19 -13.84
N CYS A 124 -11.31 16.43 -12.62
CA CYS A 124 -11.63 15.57 -11.49
C CYS A 124 -13.09 15.75 -11.07
N PRO A 125 -13.75 14.69 -10.58
CA PRO A 125 -15.17 14.72 -10.26
C PRO A 125 -15.48 15.85 -9.27
N ALA A 126 -16.38 16.75 -9.66
CA ALA A 126 -16.85 17.80 -8.77
C ALA A 126 -17.51 17.16 -7.54
N ARG A 127 -17.09 17.57 -6.34
CA ARG A 127 -17.69 17.11 -5.09
C ARG A 127 -19.18 17.45 -5.13
N THR A 128 -20.05 16.46 -5.24
CA THR A 128 -21.47 16.65 -4.89
C THR A 128 -21.47 16.89 -3.39
N GLN A 129 -21.59 18.15 -2.98
CA GLN A 129 -21.77 18.47 -1.57
C GLN A 129 -23.09 17.82 -1.16
N SER A 130 -23.02 16.82 -0.28
CA SER A 130 -24.20 16.40 0.48
C SER A 130 -24.64 17.62 1.27
N VAL A 131 -25.77 18.20 0.87
CA VAL A 131 -26.48 19.19 1.65
C VAL A 131 -27.09 18.42 2.81
N ASP A 132 -26.51 18.59 4.00
CA ASP A 132 -27.17 18.26 5.27
C ASP A 132 -28.27 19.31 5.57
#